data_AF-A0A7M1B883-F1
#
_entry.id   AF-A0A7M1B883-F1
#
_cell.length_a   1.000
_cell.length_b   1.000
_cell.length_c   1.000
_cell.angle_alpha   90.00
_cell.angle_beta   90.00
_cell.angle_gamma   90.00
#
_symmetry.space_group_name_H-M   'P 1'
#
loop_
_entity.id
_entity.type
_entity.pdbx_description
1 polymer ?
#
loop_
_entity_poly.entity_id
_entity_poly.type
_entity_poly.pdbx_seq_one_letter_code
_entity_poly.pdbx_strand_id
1 'polypeptide(L)'
;MKEKLEEVLTIWHKHFSDEENQYSEFEPSDIEYFVGCMLYNRFAFSKAHHNLQTMDLSYDFLSSCGDDEYAAAQKVIESIIFENEEEALAFLQSFIQEAKEKYTKPELYLLDRLDYHVSAMAERYEKGVDVKHIDFTNPLMRK
;
A
#
# COMPACT_ATOMS: atom_id res chain seq x y z
N MET A 1 7.19 -15.54 -3.98
CA MET A 1 6.61 -14.21 -3.73
C MET A 1 6.86 -13.74 -2.31
N LYS A 2 6.62 -14.58 -1.30
CA LYS A 2 6.98 -14.28 0.09
C LYS A 2 8.46 -13.89 0.28
N GLU A 3 9.39 -14.67 -0.28
CA GLU A 3 10.83 -14.35 -0.25
C GLU A 3 11.18 -12.99 -0.90
N LYS A 4 10.53 -12.65 -2.01
CA LYS A 4 10.71 -11.33 -2.67
C LYS A 4 10.22 -10.19 -1.78
N LEU A 5 9.12 -10.40 -1.06
CA LEU A 5 8.57 -9.40 -0.15
C LEU A 5 9.46 -9.24 1.09
N GLU A 6 9.98 -10.34 1.62
CA GLU A 6 10.96 -10.33 2.70
C GLU A 6 12.25 -9.60 2.28
N GLU A 7 12.68 -9.72 1.03
CA GLU A 7 13.80 -8.93 0.48
C GLU A 7 13.51 -7.42 0.54
N VAL A 8 12.34 -6.98 0.06
CA VAL A 8 11.93 -5.56 0.12
C VAL A 8 11.88 -5.06 1.57
N LEU A 9 11.23 -5.82 2.45
CA LEU A 9 11.13 -5.47 3.86
C LEU A 9 12.52 -5.40 4.51
N THR A 10 13.42 -6.33 4.19
CA THR A 10 14.78 -6.34 4.72
C THR A 10 15.57 -5.12 4.29
N ILE A 11 15.44 -4.67 3.03
CA ILE A 11 16.10 -3.47 2.52
C ILE A 11 15.71 -2.25 3.38
N TRP A 12 14.40 -2.03 3.55
CA TRP A 12 13.92 -0.84 4.25
C TRP A 12 14.04 -0.93 5.77
N HIS A 13 13.77 -2.07 6.39
CA HIS A 13 14.02 -2.26 7.83
C HIS A 13 15.49 -2.04 8.17
N LYS A 14 16.41 -2.45 7.29
CA LYS A 14 17.84 -2.17 7.48
C LYS A 14 18.15 -0.70 7.29
N HIS A 15 17.62 -0.05 6.25
CA HIS A 15 17.85 1.38 5.98
C HIS A 15 17.40 2.27 7.14
N PHE A 16 16.16 2.08 7.59
CA PHE A 16 15.56 2.86 8.67
C PHE A 16 15.98 2.38 10.08
N SER A 17 16.80 1.33 10.19
CA SER A 17 17.43 0.99 11.48
C SER A 17 18.50 2.01 11.89
N ASP A 18 18.99 2.82 10.95
CA ASP A 18 19.81 4.00 11.22
C ASP A 18 18.88 5.20 11.49
N GLU A 19 18.95 5.76 12.70
CA GLU A 19 18.10 6.89 13.13
C GLU A 19 18.27 8.13 12.23
N GLU A 20 19.44 8.32 11.61
CA GLU A 20 19.69 9.44 10.69
C GLU A 20 18.89 9.33 9.38
N ASN A 21 18.42 8.12 9.05
CA ASN A 21 17.58 7.86 7.88
C ASN A 21 16.08 7.91 8.21
N GLN A 22 15.70 8.08 9.47
CA GLN A 22 14.30 8.14 9.88
C GLN A 22 13.74 9.56 9.67
N TYR A 23 12.49 9.64 9.19
CA TYR A 23 11.76 10.91 9.17
C TYR A 23 11.05 11.16 10.50
N SER A 24 10.54 12.39 10.68
CA SER A 24 9.81 12.77 11.89
C SER A 24 8.57 11.89 12.07
N GLU A 25 8.38 11.34 13.28
CA GLU A 25 7.28 10.43 13.63
C GLU A 25 7.35 9.03 13.00
N PHE A 26 8.53 8.61 12.53
CA PHE A 26 8.73 7.25 12.02
C PHE A 26 8.29 6.18 13.03
N GLU A 27 7.43 5.27 12.57
CA GLU A 27 7.10 4.04 13.27
C GLU A 27 7.56 2.83 12.43
N PRO A 28 8.06 1.74 13.04
CA PRO A 28 8.52 0.57 12.30
C PRO A 28 7.45 -0.04 11.36
N SER A 29 6.18 0.06 11.74
CA SER A 29 5.02 -0.41 10.96
C SER A 29 4.78 0.39 9.68
N ASP A 30 5.33 1.61 9.57
CA ASP A 30 5.24 2.44 8.38
C ASP A 30 5.86 1.74 7.17
N ILE A 31 6.92 0.95 7.40
CA ILE A 31 7.60 0.19 6.36
C ILE A 31 6.62 -0.78 5.68
N GLU A 32 5.93 -1.63 6.44
CA GLU A 32 4.92 -2.52 5.89
C GLU A 32 3.77 -1.76 5.23
N TYR A 33 3.37 -0.62 5.80
CA TYR A 33 2.35 0.23 5.18
C TYR A 33 2.77 0.71 3.78
N PHE A 34 3.97 1.28 3.64
CA PHE A 34 4.45 1.80 2.37
C PHE A 34 4.73 0.68 1.35
N VAL A 35 5.21 -0.48 1.79
CA VAL A 35 5.29 -1.67 0.92
C VAL A 35 3.90 -2.06 0.44
N GLY A 36 2.90 -2.05 1.32
CA GLY A 36 1.50 -2.30 0.97
C GLY A 36 0.96 -1.31 -0.05
N CYS A 37 1.28 -0.02 0.07
CA CYS A 37 0.94 1.01 -0.91
C CYS A 37 1.62 0.77 -2.26
N MET A 38 2.89 0.38 -2.28
CA MET A 38 3.60 0.03 -3.52
C MET A 38 2.96 -1.19 -4.21
N LEU A 39 2.62 -2.24 -3.45
CA LEU A 39 1.92 -3.42 -3.97
C LEU A 39 0.56 -3.02 -4.55
N TYR A 40 -0.22 -2.24 -3.81
CA TYR A 40 -1.52 -1.73 -4.26
C TYR A 40 -1.41 -0.98 -5.59
N ASN A 41 -0.45 -0.06 -5.70
CA ASN A 41 -0.19 0.71 -6.91
C ASN A 41 0.25 -0.18 -8.07
N ARG A 42 1.08 -1.19 -7.78
CA ARG A 42 1.60 -2.14 -8.78
C ARG A 42 0.50 -3.02 -9.36
N PHE A 43 -0.46 -3.45 -8.54
CA PHE A 43 -1.56 -4.32 -8.95
C PHE A 43 -2.64 -3.58 -9.73
N ALA A 44 -2.77 -2.26 -9.54
CA ALA A 44 -3.60 -1.37 -10.35
C ALA A 44 -5.07 -1.86 -10.51
N PHE A 45 -5.69 -2.25 -9.39
CA PHE A 45 -7.00 -2.87 -9.33
C PHE A 45 -8.09 -2.11 -10.09
N SER A 46 -8.72 -2.77 -11.07
CA SER A 46 -9.76 -2.16 -11.92
C SER A 46 -11.00 -1.68 -11.16
N LYS A 47 -11.35 -2.33 -10.04
CA LYS A 47 -12.50 -1.96 -9.19
C LYS A 47 -12.16 -0.96 -8.08
N ALA A 48 -10.94 -0.44 -8.05
CA ALA A 48 -10.58 0.69 -7.19
C ALA A 48 -11.44 1.92 -7.51
N HIS A 49 -11.82 2.68 -6.49
CA HIS A 49 -12.52 3.94 -6.74
C HIS A 49 -11.62 4.90 -7.53
N HIS A 50 -12.17 5.71 -8.44
CA HIS A 50 -11.35 6.57 -9.32
C HIS A 50 -10.35 7.46 -8.57
N ASN A 51 -10.74 8.04 -7.43
CA ASN A 51 -9.86 8.85 -6.57
C ASN A 51 -8.89 8.03 -5.70
N LEU A 52 -8.92 6.70 -5.78
CA LEU A 52 -8.14 5.77 -4.97
C LEU A 52 -7.50 4.69 -5.86
N GLN A 53 -7.28 4.97 -7.14
CA GLN A 53 -6.57 4.06 -8.05
C GLN A 53 -5.12 3.84 -7.63
N THR A 54 -4.54 4.82 -6.94
CA THR A 54 -3.23 4.75 -6.32
C THR A 54 -3.30 5.25 -4.88
N MET A 55 -2.31 4.83 -4.10
CA MET A 55 -1.99 5.33 -2.77
C MET A 55 -0.72 6.16 -2.83
N ASP A 56 -0.72 7.28 -2.12
CA ASP A 56 0.44 8.14 -1.97
C ASP A 56 1.44 7.50 -0.98
N LEU A 57 2.72 7.56 -1.30
CA LEU A 57 3.81 7.06 -0.46
C LEU A 57 4.33 8.12 0.51
N SER A 58 3.70 9.29 0.60
CA SER A 58 4.11 10.43 1.42
C SER A 58 5.47 11.02 1.04
N TYR A 59 5.60 12.34 1.15
CA TYR A 59 6.86 13.00 0.84
C TYR A 59 7.98 12.63 1.81
N ASP A 60 7.67 12.55 3.11
CA ASP A 60 8.68 12.33 4.15
C ASP A 60 9.34 10.95 4.00
N PHE A 61 8.55 9.91 3.75
CA PHE A 61 9.08 8.59 3.43
C PHE A 61 9.93 8.61 2.16
N LEU A 62 9.41 9.17 1.05
CA LEU A 62 10.14 9.22 -0.22
C LEU A 62 11.45 10.00 -0.13
N SER A 63 11.49 11.05 0.70
CA SER A 63 12.69 11.84 0.92
C SER A 63 13.74 11.14 1.78
N SER A 64 13.33 10.13 2.56
CA SER A 64 14.17 9.47 3.57
C SER A 64 14.50 8.02 3.22
N CYS A 65 13.78 7.39 2.28
CA CYS A 65 13.90 5.95 1.99
C CYS A 65 15.12 5.53 1.18
N GLY A 66 16.01 6.47 0.81
CA GLY A 66 17.21 6.23 0.01
C GLY A 66 16.91 5.96 -1.47
N ASP A 67 17.63 6.61 -2.40
CA ASP A 67 17.39 6.45 -3.84
C ASP A 67 17.69 5.01 -4.31
N ASP A 68 18.82 4.44 -3.84
CA ASP A 68 19.25 3.09 -4.22
C ASP A 68 18.36 2.01 -3.59
N GLU A 69 17.99 2.17 -2.32
CA GLU A 69 17.08 1.31 -1.58
C GLU A 69 15.67 1.33 -2.17
N TYR A 70 15.16 2.52 -2.52
CA TYR A 70 13.88 2.67 -3.20
C TYR A 70 13.89 1.98 -4.57
N ALA A 71 14.93 2.21 -5.38
CA ALA A 71 15.04 1.58 -6.69
C ALA A 71 15.13 0.03 -6.59
N ALA A 72 15.86 -0.48 -5.59
CA ALA A 72 15.94 -1.91 -5.32
C ALA A 72 14.58 -2.50 -4.92
N ALA A 73 13.91 -1.88 -3.95
CA ALA A 73 12.58 -2.27 -3.51
C ALA A 73 11.56 -2.25 -4.66
N GLN A 74 11.53 -1.14 -5.42
CA GLN A 74 10.64 -0.96 -6.56
C GLN A 74 10.83 -2.07 -7.61
N LYS A 75 12.08 -2.39 -7.96
CA LYS A 75 12.39 -3.45 -8.93
C LYS A 75 11.84 -4.80 -8.48
N VAL A 76 11.94 -5.12 -7.19
CA VAL A 76 11.42 -6.38 -6.65
C VAL A 76 9.89 -6.38 -6.70
N ILE A 77 9.24 -5.30 -6.28
CA ILE A 77 7.78 -5.12 -6.34
C ILE A 77 7.26 -5.25 -7.78
N GLU A 78 7.92 -4.62 -8.74
CA GLU A 78 7.54 -4.67 -10.16
C GLU A 78 7.55 -6.10 -10.73
N SER A 79 8.44 -6.94 -10.20
CA SER A 79 8.60 -8.35 -10.56
C SER A 79 7.55 -9.29 -9.94
N ILE A 80 6.67 -8.78 -9.07
CA ILE A 80 5.55 -9.51 -8.51
C ILE A 80 4.38 -9.38 -9.50
N ILE A 81 3.96 -10.52 -10.05
CA ILE A 81 2.93 -10.61 -11.09
C ILE A 81 1.99 -11.75 -10.70
N PHE A 82 0.70 -11.51 -10.81
CA PHE A 82 -0.37 -12.48 -10.58
C PHE A 82 -1.13 -12.73 -11.88
N GLU A 83 -1.82 -13.86 -11.97
CA GLU A 83 -2.62 -14.21 -13.15
C GLU A 83 -3.90 -13.38 -13.24
N ASN A 84 -4.45 -12.98 -12.08
CA ASN A 84 -5.68 -12.21 -11.96
C ASN A 84 -5.64 -11.25 -10.75
N GLU A 85 -6.61 -10.32 -10.73
CA GLU A 85 -6.71 -9.30 -9.69
C GLU A 85 -7.16 -9.88 -8.35
N GLU A 86 -7.97 -10.95 -8.35
CA GLU A 86 -8.44 -11.61 -7.14
C GLU A 86 -7.30 -12.26 -6.34
N GLU A 87 -6.34 -12.88 -7.01
CA GLU A 87 -5.12 -13.43 -6.38
C GLU A 87 -4.23 -12.32 -5.82
N ALA A 88 -4.05 -11.23 -6.58
CA ALA A 88 -3.27 -10.08 -6.13
C ALA A 88 -3.91 -9.41 -4.90
N LEU A 89 -5.24 -9.34 -4.87
CA LEU A 89 -6.01 -8.83 -3.75
C LEU A 89 -5.89 -9.72 -2.52
N ALA A 90 -6.08 -11.04 -2.68
CA ALA A 90 -5.93 -12.00 -1.58
C ALA A 90 -4.50 -11.97 -0.99
N PHE A 91 -3.49 -11.81 -1.86
CA PHE A 91 -2.11 -11.63 -1.44
C PHE A 91 -1.92 -10.34 -0.63
N LEU A 92 -2.44 -9.20 -1.11
CA LEU A 92 -2.33 -7.92 -0.41
C LEU A 92 -3.05 -7.96 0.96
N GLN A 93 -4.24 -8.55 1.02
CA GLN A 93 -4.96 -8.74 2.29
C GLN A 93 -4.15 -9.61 3.27
N SER A 94 -3.59 -10.72 2.79
CA SER A 94 -2.76 -11.60 3.63
C SER A 94 -1.52 -10.88 4.15
N PHE A 95 -0.85 -10.11 3.30
CA PHE A 95 0.29 -9.28 3.69
C PHE A 95 -0.07 -8.29 4.79
N ILE A 96 -1.18 -7.57 4.65
CA ILE A 96 -1.62 -6.59 5.65
C ILE A 96 -1.94 -7.27 6.98
N GLN A 97 -2.62 -8.42 6.98
CA GLN A 97 -2.91 -9.15 8.22
C GLN A 97 -1.63 -9.67 8.88
N GLU A 98 -0.72 -10.28 8.11
CA GLU A 98 0.60 -10.73 8.61
C GLU A 98 1.42 -9.55 9.18
N ALA A 99 1.33 -8.36 8.58
CA ALA A 99 1.99 -7.16 9.09
C ALA A 99 1.39 -6.69 10.43
N LYS A 100 0.05 -6.65 10.52
CA LYS A 100 -0.66 -6.19 11.72
C LYS A 100 -0.38 -7.06 12.95
N GLU A 101 -0.10 -8.34 12.77
CA GLU A 101 0.24 -9.25 13.87
C GLU A 101 1.60 -8.94 14.54
N LYS A 102 2.47 -8.15 13.89
CA LYS A 102 3.82 -7.85 14.38
C LYS A 102 3.87 -6.66 15.34
N TYR A 103 2.87 -5.79 15.31
CA TYR A 103 2.94 -4.46 15.92
C TYR A 103 1.89 -4.24 16.99
N THR A 104 2.14 -3.27 17.86
CA THR A 104 1.17 -2.89 18.90
C THR A 104 0.08 -2.00 18.33
N LYS A 105 -1.08 -1.94 19.01
CA LYS A 105 -2.25 -1.21 18.52
C LYS A 105 -1.98 0.26 18.11
N PRO A 106 -1.20 1.07 18.84
CA PRO A 106 -0.86 2.43 18.40
C PRO A 106 -0.15 2.46 17.04
N GLU A 107 0.77 1.53 16.82
CA GLU A 107 1.57 1.43 15.58
C GLU A 107 0.76 0.95 14.37
N LEU A 108 -0.49 0.49 14.57
CA LEU A 108 -1.32 -0.06 13.50
C LEU A 108 -2.09 1.01 12.73
N TYR A 109 -2.00 2.29 13.06
CA TYR A 109 -2.86 3.32 12.47
C TYR A 109 -2.85 3.32 10.93
N LEU A 110 -1.67 3.33 10.30
CA LEU A 110 -1.56 3.33 8.84
C LEU A 110 -1.95 1.99 8.23
N LEU A 111 -1.55 0.88 8.86
CA LEU A 111 -1.93 -0.47 8.42
C LEU A 111 -3.45 -0.70 8.49
N ASP A 112 -4.13 -0.22 9.53
CA ASP A 112 -5.58 -0.27 9.67
C ASP A 112 -6.29 0.57 8.60
N ARG A 113 -5.71 1.72 8.25
CA ARG A 113 -6.23 2.56 7.16
C ARG A 113 -6.11 1.87 5.81
N LEU A 114 -4.98 1.22 5.55
CA LEU A 114 -4.77 0.43 4.33
C LEU A 114 -5.70 -0.78 4.29
N ASP A 115 -5.83 -1.52 5.40
CA ASP A 115 -6.72 -2.67 5.55
C ASP A 115 -8.18 -2.30 5.26
N TYR A 116 -8.65 -1.19 5.85
CA TYR A 116 -10.00 -0.68 5.62
C TYR A 116 -10.25 -0.40 4.14
N HIS A 117 -9.28 0.23 3.47
CA HIS A 117 -9.39 0.54 2.05
C HIS A 117 -9.41 -0.72 1.18
N VAL A 118 -8.47 -1.63 1.41
CA VAL A 118 -8.35 -2.88 0.64
C VAL A 118 -9.56 -3.78 0.88
N SER A 119 -10.07 -3.86 2.11
CA SER A 119 -11.28 -4.62 2.45
C SER A 119 -12.53 -4.04 1.76
N ALA A 120 -12.69 -2.71 1.74
CA ALA A 120 -13.79 -2.06 1.04
C ALA A 120 -13.72 -2.23 -0.49
N MET A 121 -12.53 -2.46 -1.04
CA MET A 121 -12.34 -2.86 -2.44
C MET A 121 -12.69 -4.33 -2.65
N ALA A 122 -12.28 -5.23 -1.75
CA ALA A 122 -12.58 -6.65 -1.82
C ALA A 122 -14.09 -6.93 -1.87
N GLU A 123 -14.89 -6.23 -1.06
CA GLU A 123 -16.35 -6.33 -1.12
C GLU A 123 -16.93 -6.04 -2.52
N ARG A 124 -16.27 -5.19 -3.33
CA ARG A 124 -16.74 -4.87 -4.69
C ARG A 124 -16.45 -5.99 -5.67
N TYR A 125 -15.31 -6.67 -5.51
CA TYR A 125 -15.01 -7.89 -6.26
C TYR A 125 -16.03 -8.98 -5.92
N GLU A 126 -16.29 -9.23 -4.63
CA GLU A 126 -17.29 -10.22 -4.20
C GLU A 126 -18.70 -9.94 -4.74
N LYS A 127 -19.13 -8.67 -4.72
CA LYS A 127 -20.46 -8.27 -5.19
C LYS A 127 -20.54 -8.13 -6.71
N GLY A 128 -19.42 -8.24 -7.43
CA GLY A 128 -19.35 -8.00 -8.88
C GLY A 128 -19.77 -6.57 -9.26
N VAL A 129 -19.65 -5.60 -8.35
CA VAL A 129 -20.13 -4.23 -8.56
C VAL A 129 -19.01 -3.39 -9.16
N ASP A 130 -19.32 -2.67 -10.22
CA ASP A 130 -18.41 -1.69 -10.81
C ASP A 130 -18.54 -0.34 -10.11
N VAL A 131 -17.41 0.37 -10.04
CA VAL A 131 -17.38 1.71 -9.45
C VAL A 131 -18.17 2.66 -10.33
N LYS A 132 -19.26 3.21 -9.78
CA LYS A 132 -19.97 4.31 -10.42
C LYS A 132 -19.09 5.55 -10.33
N HIS A 133 -18.77 6.14 -11.48
CA HIS A 133 -18.19 7.46 -11.53
C HIS A 133 -19.19 8.46 -10.94
N ILE A 134 -18.81 9.15 -9.87
CA ILE A 134 -19.59 10.23 -9.29
C ILE A 134 -19.04 11.53 -9.85
N ASP A 135 -19.78 12.13 -10.78
CA ASP A 135 -19.49 13.47 -11.26
C ASP A 135 -19.89 14.47 -10.16
N PHE A 136 -18.89 15.02 -9.46
CA PHE A 136 -19.10 16.11 -8.54
C PHE A 136 -19.36 17.39 -9.33
N THR A 137 -20.60 17.54 -9.80
CA THR A 137 -21.06 18.81 -10.33
C THR A 137 -21.05 19.84 -9.21
N ASN A 138 -20.25 20.89 -9.38
CA ASN A 138 -20.20 22.03 -8.47
C ASN A 138 -21.66 22.49 -8.20
N PRO A 139 -22.10 22.53 -6.92
CA PRO A 139 -23.47 22.90 -6.59
C PRO A 139 -23.88 24.27 -7.15
N LEU A 140 -22.93 25.19 -7.32
CA LEU A 140 -23.15 26.53 -7.88
C LEU A 140 -23.35 26.54 -9.40
N MET A 141 -23.07 25.41 -10.07
CA MET A 141 -23.21 25.24 -11.52
C MET A 141 -24.46 24.42 -11.90
N ARG A 142 -25.30 24.03 -10.92
CA ARG A 142 -26.59 23.37 -11.17
C ARG A 142 -27.58 24.42 -11.70
N LYS A 143 -27.99 24.29 -12.97
CA LYS A 143 -29.02 25.13 -13.61
C LYS A 143 -30.40 24.89 -13.03
#